data_AF-A0A7S4T184-F1
#
_entry.id   AF-A0A7S4T184-F1
#
_cell.length_a   1.000
_cell.length_b   1.000
_cell.length_c   1.000
_cell.angle_alpha   90.00
_cell.angle_beta   90.00
_cell.angle_gamma   90.00
#
_symmetry.space_group_name_H-M   'P 1'
#
loop_
_entity.id
_entity.type
_entity.pdbx_description
1 polymer ?
#
loop_
_entity_poly.entity_id
_entity_poly.type
_entity_poly.pdbx_seq_one_letter_code
_entity_poly.pdbx_strand_id
1 'polypeptide(L)'
;AVDATVAGAEPRDLTPGDSVKAQNIISNKRFPDDILVATNQRDPKSFDMYRCNYKTGDLVLDAENPGDVVGWGAEDFSFEVREAVVRNQEDSSTTVRVRDNASAEWRVLKTFPYGEKGSLVEFCADGESCLMTSSLERDTSALLKVDLTTGNVIEEIFSSEKCDVGSVVLDQDTKEIRAISYNYARTERIFFDKDLENDYQNLQSLGPKGSEVFIASRT
;
A
#
# COMPACT_ATOMS: atom_id res chain seq x y z
N ALA A 1 -10.61 -15.14 13.00
CA ALA A 1 -11.95 -14.77 12.49
C ALA A 1 -13.00 -15.12 13.52
N VAL A 2 -13.97 -14.24 13.75
CA VAL A 2 -15.14 -14.51 14.59
C VAL A 2 -16.35 -13.87 13.93
N ASP A 3 -17.50 -14.56 13.95
CA ASP A 3 -18.75 -13.98 13.47
C ASP A 3 -19.30 -13.03 14.53
N ALA A 4 -19.09 -11.72 14.33
CA ALA A 4 -19.55 -10.68 15.25
C ALA A 4 -21.07 -10.51 15.29
N THR A 5 -21.83 -11.16 14.40
CA THR A 5 -23.30 -11.11 14.37
C THR A 5 -23.95 -12.19 15.24
N VAL A 6 -23.18 -13.21 15.65
CA VAL A 6 -23.66 -14.32 16.48
C VAL A 6 -23.10 -14.18 17.89
N ALA A 7 -24.01 -13.98 18.85
CA ALA A 7 -23.64 -13.89 20.27
C ALA A 7 -23.00 -15.20 20.73
N GLY A 8 -21.79 -15.12 21.28
CA GLY A 8 -21.02 -16.28 21.74
C GLY A 8 -20.31 -17.05 20.62
N ALA A 9 -20.13 -16.46 19.44
CA ALA A 9 -19.30 -17.07 18.40
C ALA A 9 -17.87 -17.25 18.89
N GLU A 10 -17.34 -18.47 18.73
CA GLU A 10 -15.96 -18.78 19.09
C GLU A 10 -14.99 -18.24 18.03
N PRO A 11 -13.91 -17.55 18.43
CA PRO A 11 -12.91 -17.09 17.50
C PRO A 11 -12.09 -18.27 16.93
N ARG A 12 -11.97 -18.31 15.61
CA ARG A 12 -11.03 -19.19 14.90
C ARG A 12 -9.70 -18.48 14.69
N ASP A 13 -8.60 -19.14 15.05
CA ASP A 13 -7.27 -18.72 14.63
C ASP A 13 -7.09 -18.97 13.12
N LEU A 14 -6.77 -17.91 12.37
CA LEU A 14 -6.56 -17.98 10.92
C LEU A 14 -5.10 -18.27 10.55
N THR A 15 -4.18 -18.27 11.51
CA THR A 15 -2.76 -18.58 11.30
C THR A 15 -2.27 -19.48 12.45
N PRO A 16 -2.86 -20.68 12.61
CA PRO A 16 -2.62 -21.52 13.77
C PRO A 16 -1.20 -22.10 13.76
N GLY A 17 -0.61 -22.24 14.94
CA GLY A 17 0.65 -22.94 15.14
C GLY A 17 1.51 -22.31 16.24
N ASP A 18 2.34 -23.14 16.87
CA ASP A 18 3.26 -22.67 17.90
C ASP A 18 4.35 -21.79 17.27
N SER A 19 4.56 -20.60 17.85
CA SER A 19 5.54 -19.60 17.36
C SER A 19 5.31 -19.06 15.95
N VAL A 20 4.14 -19.32 15.35
CA VAL A 20 3.70 -18.68 14.11
C VAL A 20 3.36 -17.22 14.40
N LYS A 21 3.80 -16.34 13.50
CA LYS A 21 3.53 -14.92 13.50
C LYS A 21 2.88 -14.56 12.18
N ALA A 22 1.93 -13.65 12.25
CA ALA A 22 1.25 -13.06 11.11
C ALA A 22 1.51 -11.55 11.07
N GLN A 23 1.71 -11.00 9.88
CA GLN A 23 1.86 -9.57 9.63
C GLN A 23 1.39 -9.22 8.22
N ASN A 24 1.45 -7.92 7.87
CA ASN A 24 1.11 -7.40 6.55
C ASN A 24 -0.21 -7.99 5.99
N ILE A 25 -1.29 -7.75 6.73
CA ILE A 25 -2.63 -8.20 6.35
C ILE A 25 -3.15 -7.25 5.28
N ILE A 26 -3.52 -7.79 4.12
CA ILE A 26 -4.11 -7.05 3.01
C ILE A 26 -5.51 -7.60 2.76
N SER A 27 -6.51 -6.71 2.81
CA SER A 27 -7.91 -7.01 2.51
C SER A 27 -8.35 -6.25 1.28
N ASN A 28 -9.30 -6.80 0.53
CA ASN A 28 -9.82 -6.15 -0.66
C ASN A 28 -11.35 -6.30 -0.75
N LYS A 29 -12.07 -5.19 -0.89
CA LYS A 29 -13.54 -5.17 -0.97
C LYS A 29 -14.10 -5.94 -2.16
N ARG A 30 -13.33 -6.08 -3.25
CA ARG A 30 -13.70 -6.85 -4.45
C ARG A 30 -13.60 -8.35 -4.23
N PHE A 31 -12.81 -8.77 -3.25
CA PHE A 31 -12.57 -10.16 -2.88
C PHE A 31 -12.88 -10.35 -1.40
N PRO A 32 -14.15 -10.13 -1.00
CA PRO A 32 -14.49 -10.01 0.42
C PRO A 32 -14.15 -11.26 1.21
N ASP A 33 -14.25 -12.44 0.57
CA ASP A 33 -14.04 -13.78 1.15
C ASP A 33 -12.59 -14.15 1.45
N ASP A 34 -11.64 -13.41 0.89
CA ASP A 34 -10.22 -13.70 1.01
C ASP A 34 -9.46 -12.53 1.66
N ILE A 35 -8.48 -12.88 2.47
CA ILE A 35 -7.45 -11.95 2.94
C ILE A 35 -6.07 -12.50 2.54
N LEU A 36 -5.14 -11.61 2.27
CA LEU A 36 -3.73 -11.94 2.16
C LEU A 36 -3.08 -11.67 3.52
N VAL A 37 -2.33 -12.63 4.03
CA VAL A 37 -1.63 -12.52 5.30
C VAL A 37 -0.22 -13.09 5.17
N ALA A 38 0.78 -12.29 5.54
CA ALA A 38 2.16 -12.75 5.54
C ALA A 38 2.42 -13.55 6.82
N THR A 39 2.87 -14.80 6.71
CA THR A 39 3.14 -15.67 7.86
C THR A 39 4.50 -16.33 7.76
N ASN A 40 5.11 -16.60 8.91
CA ASN A 40 6.40 -17.30 9.01
C ASN A 40 6.25 -18.81 9.25
N GLN A 41 5.09 -19.40 8.89
CA GLN A 41 4.77 -20.79 9.22
C GLN A 41 5.68 -21.82 8.52
N ARG A 42 6.24 -21.47 7.34
CA ARG A 42 7.17 -22.32 6.59
C ARG A 42 8.61 -22.18 7.09
N ASP A 43 9.06 -20.95 7.31
CA ASP A 43 10.40 -20.61 7.80
C ASP A 43 10.29 -19.49 8.85
N PRO A 44 10.76 -19.69 10.10
CA PRO A 44 10.71 -18.67 11.15
C PRO A 44 11.34 -17.32 10.79
N LYS A 45 12.25 -17.28 9.80
CA LYS A 45 12.96 -16.07 9.36
C LYS A 45 12.27 -15.31 8.24
N SER A 46 11.33 -15.95 7.54
CA SER A 46 10.79 -15.44 6.28
C SER A 46 9.26 -15.42 6.34
N PHE A 47 8.67 -14.27 6.01
CA PHE A 47 7.21 -14.14 5.97
C PHE A 47 6.72 -14.28 4.53
N ASP A 48 6.28 -15.48 4.19
CA ASP A 48 5.62 -15.75 2.90
C ASP A 48 4.20 -15.19 2.92
N MET A 49 3.67 -14.81 1.76
CA MET A 49 2.28 -14.39 1.65
C MET A 49 1.37 -15.59 1.44
N TYR A 50 0.35 -15.72 2.29
CA TYR A 50 -0.72 -16.72 2.17
C TYR A 50 -2.05 -16.05 1.88
N ARG A 51 -2.84 -16.66 1.00
CA ARG A 51 -4.24 -16.35 0.82
C ARG A 51 -5.05 -17.18 1.81
N CYS A 52 -5.78 -16.49 2.66
CA CYS A 52 -6.66 -17.08 3.66
C CYS A 52 -8.11 -16.81 3.27
N ASN A 53 -8.90 -17.88 3.08
CA ASN A 53 -10.34 -17.72 3.04
C ASN A 53 -10.86 -17.51 4.47
N TYR A 54 -11.39 -16.32 4.79
CA TYR A 54 -11.70 -16.00 6.19
C TYR A 54 -12.87 -16.83 6.74
N LYS A 55 -13.76 -17.33 5.86
CA LYS A 55 -14.94 -18.13 6.24
C LYS A 55 -14.59 -19.57 6.58
N THR A 56 -13.71 -20.20 5.82
CA THR A 56 -13.30 -21.60 6.04
C THR A 56 -12.06 -21.71 6.91
N GLY A 57 -11.19 -20.69 6.86
CA GLY A 57 -9.84 -20.73 7.45
C GLY A 57 -8.81 -21.42 6.55
N ASP A 58 -9.17 -21.77 5.31
CA ASP A 58 -8.23 -22.39 4.38
C ASP A 58 -7.10 -21.41 4.06
N LEU A 59 -5.87 -21.89 4.17
CA LEU A 59 -4.65 -21.15 3.88
C LEU A 59 -3.92 -21.78 2.69
N VAL A 60 -3.67 -20.97 1.65
CA VAL A 60 -2.95 -21.38 0.45
C VAL A 60 -1.78 -20.42 0.23
N LEU A 61 -0.59 -20.96 -0.07
CA LEU A 61 0.59 -20.14 -0.39
C LEU A 61 0.31 -19.32 -1.66
N ASP A 62 0.52 -18.00 -1.59
CA ASP A 62 0.31 -17.05 -2.70
C ASP A 62 1.63 -16.53 -3.26
N ALA A 63 2.58 -16.18 -2.39
CA ALA A 63 3.93 -15.79 -2.78
C ALA A 63 4.96 -16.23 -1.74
N GLU A 64 5.98 -16.98 -2.16
CA GLU A 64 7.08 -17.39 -1.30
C GLU A 64 8.09 -16.24 -1.12
N ASN A 65 8.55 -16.03 0.11
CA ASN A 65 9.63 -15.10 0.42
C ASN A 65 10.98 -15.81 0.24
N PRO A 66 11.85 -15.37 -0.70
CA PRO A 66 13.17 -15.96 -0.90
C PRO A 66 14.17 -15.60 0.21
N GLY A 67 13.78 -14.77 1.18
CA GLY A 67 14.57 -14.43 2.37
C GLY A 67 14.96 -12.95 2.50
N ASP A 68 14.65 -12.12 1.50
CA ASP A 68 15.01 -10.70 1.46
C ASP A 68 13.80 -9.74 1.43
N VAL A 69 12.58 -10.28 1.33
CA VAL A 69 11.35 -9.49 1.26
C VAL A 69 10.90 -9.10 2.67
N VAL A 70 10.71 -7.81 2.89
CA VAL A 70 10.26 -7.21 4.15
C VAL A 70 8.86 -6.60 4.07
N GLY A 71 8.28 -6.50 2.88
CA GLY A 71 6.94 -6.02 2.63
C GLY A 71 6.36 -6.58 1.34
N TRP A 72 5.04 -6.69 1.29
CA TRP A 72 4.28 -7.20 0.16
C TRP A 72 3.16 -6.22 -0.17
N GLY A 73 2.81 -6.11 -1.45
CA GLY A 73 1.65 -5.36 -1.92
C GLY A 73 0.89 -6.16 -2.99
N ALA A 74 -0.42 -5.95 -3.03
CA ALA A 74 -1.32 -6.60 -3.99
C ALA A 74 -1.98 -5.55 -4.89
N GLU A 75 -2.23 -5.91 -6.14
CA GLU A 75 -2.98 -5.04 -7.05
C GLU A 75 -4.49 -5.17 -6.79
N ASP A 76 -5.21 -4.04 -6.80
CA ASP A 76 -6.59 -3.99 -6.33
C ASP A 76 -7.61 -4.76 -7.19
N PHE A 77 -7.49 -4.75 -8.52
CA PHE A 77 -8.53 -5.32 -9.39
C PHE A 77 -8.46 -6.84 -9.47
N SER A 78 -7.26 -7.42 -9.38
CA SER A 78 -6.97 -8.85 -9.44
C SER A 78 -6.76 -9.47 -8.05
N PHE A 79 -6.40 -8.65 -7.06
CA PHE A 79 -5.97 -9.08 -5.72
C PHE A 79 -4.81 -10.07 -5.73
N GLU A 80 -3.96 -9.99 -6.76
CA GLU A 80 -2.72 -10.73 -6.86
C GLU A 80 -1.58 -9.97 -6.17
N VAL A 81 -0.72 -10.67 -5.44
CA VAL A 81 0.50 -10.10 -4.87
C VAL A 81 1.43 -9.73 -6.04
N ARG A 82 1.61 -8.43 -6.30
CA ARG A 82 2.38 -7.91 -7.44
C ARG A 82 3.52 -6.99 -7.03
N GLU A 83 3.66 -6.69 -5.74
CA GLU A 83 4.74 -5.89 -5.19
C GLU A 83 5.47 -6.67 -4.09
N ALA A 84 6.80 -6.59 -4.10
CA ALA A 84 7.65 -7.00 -3.00
C ALA A 84 8.64 -5.87 -2.65
N VAL A 85 8.66 -5.47 -1.38
CA VAL A 85 9.64 -4.53 -0.84
C VAL A 85 10.79 -5.33 -0.25
N VAL A 86 11.99 -5.08 -0.76
CA VAL A 86 13.20 -5.83 -0.42
C VAL A 86 14.20 -4.92 0.25
N ARG A 87 14.88 -5.43 1.28
CA ARG A 87 15.96 -4.72 1.96
C ARG A 87 17.29 -5.42 1.71
N ASN A 88 18.26 -4.69 1.16
CA ASN A 88 19.62 -5.19 1.05
C ASN A 88 20.34 -5.06 2.41
N GLN A 89 20.94 -6.15 2.90
CA GLN A 89 21.63 -6.16 4.19
C GLN A 89 23.02 -5.50 4.15
N GLU A 90 23.67 -5.46 2.99
CA GLU A 90 25.04 -4.95 2.84
C GLU A 90 25.07 -3.42 2.84
N ASP A 91 24.15 -2.78 2.13
CA ASP A 91 24.13 -1.33 1.90
C ASP A 91 22.87 -0.63 2.46
N SER A 92 21.94 -1.38 3.07
CA SER A 92 20.68 -0.86 3.61
C SER A 92 19.76 -0.20 2.58
N SER A 93 19.97 -0.42 1.28
CA SER A 93 19.06 0.03 0.23
C SER A 93 17.71 -0.68 0.29
N THR A 94 16.69 -0.02 -0.23
CA THR A 94 15.33 -0.57 -0.38
C THR A 94 15.04 -0.73 -1.85
N THR A 95 14.58 -1.91 -2.28
CA THR A 95 14.18 -2.15 -3.66
C THR A 95 12.72 -2.53 -3.73
N VAL A 96 11.96 -1.86 -4.58
CA VAL A 96 10.62 -2.27 -4.98
C VAL A 96 10.77 -3.21 -6.17
N ARG A 97 10.35 -4.46 -5.99
CA ARG A 97 10.20 -5.44 -7.07
C ARG A 97 8.73 -5.56 -7.44
N VAL A 98 8.45 -5.78 -8.72
CA VAL A 98 7.11 -6.03 -9.24
C VAL A 98 7.06 -7.24 -10.15
N ARG A 99 5.86 -7.76 -10.39
CA ARG A 99 5.58 -8.79 -11.40
C ARG A 99 4.23 -8.51 -12.08
N ASP A 100 4.05 -9.05 -13.28
CA ASP A 100 2.84 -8.76 -14.09
C ASP A 100 1.61 -9.50 -13.59
N ASN A 101 1.80 -10.69 -13.02
CA ASN A 101 0.75 -11.52 -12.42
C ASN A 101 1.37 -12.52 -11.43
N ALA A 102 0.53 -13.29 -10.75
CA ALA A 102 0.94 -14.27 -9.74
C ALA A 102 1.95 -15.34 -10.24
N SER A 103 2.00 -15.63 -11.54
CA SER A 103 2.91 -16.62 -12.13
C SER A 103 4.16 -16.02 -12.79
N ALA A 104 4.23 -14.69 -12.91
CA ALA A 104 5.33 -14.01 -13.55
C ALA A 104 6.55 -13.88 -12.62
N GLU A 105 7.74 -13.86 -13.22
CA GLU A 105 9.00 -13.60 -12.53
C GLU A 105 9.04 -12.19 -11.93
N TRP A 106 9.72 -12.06 -10.79
CA TRP A 106 9.97 -10.77 -10.16
C TRP A 106 11.02 -9.97 -10.92
N ARG A 107 10.77 -8.67 -11.12
CA ARG A 107 11.74 -7.71 -11.65
C ARG A 107 11.90 -6.51 -10.73
N VAL A 108 13.06 -5.88 -10.77
CA VAL A 108 13.29 -4.61 -10.08
C VAL A 108 12.52 -3.50 -10.79
N LEU A 109 11.70 -2.76 -10.06
CA LEU A 109 11.07 -1.54 -10.54
C LEU A 109 11.92 -0.32 -10.19
N LYS A 110 12.31 -0.21 -8.92
CA LYS A 110 13.11 0.92 -8.41
C LYS A 110 13.92 0.52 -7.20
N THR A 111 15.15 1.04 -7.11
CA THR A 111 16.01 0.92 -5.93
C THR A 111 16.28 2.29 -5.33
N PHE A 112 16.14 2.38 -4.03
CA PHE A 112 16.37 3.55 -3.20
C PHE A 112 17.61 3.28 -2.33
N PRO A 113 18.75 3.93 -2.60
CA PRO A 113 19.93 3.83 -1.74
C PRO A 113 19.63 4.23 -0.30
N TYR A 114 20.52 3.88 0.63
CA TYR A 114 20.40 4.35 2.01
C TYR A 114 20.33 5.88 2.07
N GLY A 115 19.36 6.41 2.83
CA GLY A 115 19.07 7.84 2.93
C GLY A 115 17.96 8.31 1.99
N GLU A 116 17.76 7.62 0.87
CA GLU A 116 16.66 7.87 -0.06
C GLU A 116 15.38 7.16 0.39
N LYS A 117 14.23 7.73 0.04
CA LYS A 117 12.91 7.22 0.41
C LYS A 117 12.02 7.12 -0.82
N GLY A 118 11.20 6.10 -0.83
CA GLY A 118 10.12 5.94 -1.79
C GLY A 118 9.45 4.59 -1.64
N SER A 119 8.26 4.49 -2.22
CA SER A 119 7.43 3.29 -2.19
C SER A 119 6.43 3.34 -3.34
N LEU A 120 6.00 2.17 -3.82
CA LEU A 120 4.79 2.09 -4.62
C LEU A 120 3.61 2.49 -3.72
N VAL A 121 2.75 3.38 -4.21
CA VAL A 121 1.58 3.88 -3.49
C VAL A 121 0.36 3.06 -3.85
N GLU A 122 0.12 2.87 -5.15
CA GLU A 122 -1.00 2.08 -5.67
C GLU A 122 -0.74 1.73 -7.14
N PHE A 123 -1.28 0.59 -7.58
CA PHE A 123 -1.33 0.23 -8.99
C PHE A 123 -2.44 1.04 -9.70
N CYS A 124 -2.14 1.63 -10.84
CA CYS A 124 -3.14 2.35 -11.63
C CYS A 124 -4.12 1.36 -12.28
N ALA A 125 -5.35 1.82 -12.55
CA ALA A 125 -6.39 1.00 -13.19
C ALA A 125 -6.05 0.53 -14.62
N ASP A 126 -5.01 1.12 -15.25
CA ASP A 126 -4.49 0.65 -16.54
C ASP A 126 -3.70 -0.67 -16.42
N GLY A 127 -3.29 -1.08 -15.20
CA GLY A 127 -2.53 -2.32 -14.96
C GLY A 127 -1.08 -2.27 -15.42
N GLU A 128 -0.67 -1.21 -16.12
CA GLU A 128 0.62 -1.00 -16.77
C GLU A 128 1.48 0.05 -16.05
N SER A 129 0.87 0.84 -15.17
CA SER A 129 1.55 1.88 -14.40
C SER A 129 1.21 1.84 -12.91
N CYS A 130 1.98 2.56 -12.11
CA CYS A 130 1.72 2.76 -10.69
C CYS A 130 1.96 4.21 -10.27
N LEU A 131 1.34 4.58 -9.15
CA LEU A 131 1.72 5.75 -8.39
C LEU A 131 2.87 5.39 -7.45
N MET A 132 3.89 6.25 -7.37
CA MET A 132 5.07 6.02 -6.56
C MET A 132 5.52 7.33 -5.90
N THR A 133 5.93 7.25 -4.63
CA THR A 133 6.70 8.33 -4.01
C THR A 133 8.18 8.12 -4.22
N SER A 134 8.94 9.19 -4.46
CA SER A 134 10.40 9.10 -4.63
C SER A 134 11.08 10.39 -4.21
N SER A 135 12.16 10.28 -3.42
CA SER A 135 13.12 11.36 -3.14
C SER A 135 14.35 11.32 -4.04
N LEU A 136 14.42 10.42 -5.02
CA LEU A 136 15.62 10.30 -5.85
C LEU A 136 15.90 11.61 -6.60
N GLU A 137 17.15 12.05 -6.51
CA GLU A 137 17.68 13.26 -7.17
C GLU A 137 17.03 14.57 -6.68
N ARG A 138 16.47 14.59 -5.47
CA ARG A 138 15.77 15.74 -4.88
C ARG A 138 15.80 15.72 -3.36
N ASP A 139 15.66 16.89 -2.73
CA ASP A 139 15.66 17.00 -1.26
C ASP A 139 14.34 16.55 -0.62
N THR A 140 13.24 16.60 -1.37
CA THR A 140 11.88 16.28 -0.92
C THR A 140 11.23 15.28 -1.86
N SER A 141 10.44 14.37 -1.31
CA SER A 141 9.72 13.40 -2.12
C SER A 141 8.70 14.05 -3.07
N ALA A 142 8.50 13.41 -4.21
CA ALA A 142 7.42 13.70 -5.16
C ALA A 142 6.52 12.49 -5.36
N LEU A 143 5.29 12.75 -5.83
CA LEU A 143 4.38 11.74 -6.33
C LEU A 143 4.52 11.64 -7.85
N LEU A 144 4.82 10.44 -8.32
CA LEU A 144 5.14 10.14 -9.71
C LEU A 144 4.18 9.08 -10.24
N LYS A 145 3.81 9.18 -11.52
CA LYS A 145 3.28 8.05 -12.30
C LYS A 145 4.47 7.35 -12.95
N VAL A 146 4.59 6.04 -12.73
CA VAL A 146 5.75 5.23 -13.18
C VAL A 146 5.25 4.06 -14.01
N ASP A 147 5.92 3.81 -15.14
CA ASP A 147 5.70 2.66 -16.00
C ASP A 147 6.20 1.37 -15.31
N LEU A 148 5.35 0.35 -15.18
CA LEU A 148 5.70 -0.88 -14.45
C LEU A 148 6.69 -1.77 -15.20
N THR A 149 6.84 -1.60 -16.52
CA THR A 149 7.74 -2.41 -17.34
C THR A 149 9.16 -1.86 -17.31
N THR A 150 9.29 -0.55 -17.46
CA THR A 150 10.56 0.15 -17.65
C THR A 150 11.07 0.83 -16.37
N GLY A 151 10.21 1.10 -15.39
CA GLY A 151 10.55 1.88 -14.19
C GLY A 151 10.77 3.37 -14.46
N ASN A 152 10.45 3.83 -15.68
CA ASN A 152 10.56 5.22 -16.07
C ASN A 152 9.40 6.05 -15.52
N VAL A 153 9.70 7.28 -15.14
CA VAL A 153 8.69 8.27 -14.77
C VAL A 153 7.93 8.67 -16.03
N ILE A 154 6.63 8.44 -16.03
CA ILE A 154 5.69 8.91 -17.07
C ILE A 154 5.33 10.36 -16.81
N GLU A 155 5.04 10.69 -15.54
CA GLU A 155 4.54 11.99 -15.12
C GLU A 155 4.98 12.30 -13.68
N GLU A 156 5.40 13.53 -13.42
CA GLU A 156 5.49 14.06 -12.06
C GLU A 156 4.16 14.74 -11.72
N ILE A 157 3.39 14.14 -10.83
CA ILE A 157 2.04 14.61 -10.50
C ILE A 157 2.11 15.75 -9.48
N PHE A 158 3.00 15.63 -8.51
CA PHE A 158 3.18 16.64 -7.47
C PHE A 158 4.56 16.56 -6.82
N SER A 159 5.16 17.71 -6.59
CA SER A 159 6.35 17.89 -5.77
C SER A 159 6.27 19.22 -5.02
N SER A 160 7.07 19.37 -3.97
CA SER A 160 7.19 20.61 -3.21
C SER A 160 8.62 20.83 -2.78
N GLU A 161 9.17 22.02 -3.03
CA GLU A 161 10.55 22.36 -2.63
C GLU A 161 10.74 22.41 -1.09
N LYS A 162 9.65 22.39 -0.30
CA LYS A 162 9.70 22.66 1.14
C LYS A 162 9.44 21.46 2.03
N CYS A 163 8.80 20.42 1.51
CA CYS A 163 8.36 19.28 2.30
C CYS A 163 8.07 18.06 1.42
N ASP A 164 8.09 16.90 2.07
CA ASP A 164 7.70 15.63 1.47
C ASP A 164 6.21 15.57 1.12
N VAL A 165 5.87 14.70 0.15
CA VAL A 165 4.48 14.29 -0.08
C VAL A 165 3.95 13.61 1.18
N GLY A 166 2.79 14.06 1.65
CA GLY A 166 2.05 13.43 2.73
C GLY A 166 1.13 12.32 2.21
N SER A 167 -0.15 12.39 2.56
CA SER A 167 -1.13 11.39 2.14
C SER A 167 -1.59 11.61 0.70
N VAL A 168 -1.67 10.51 -0.05
CA VAL A 168 -2.38 10.45 -1.33
C VAL A 168 -3.78 9.88 -1.07
N VAL A 169 -4.81 10.63 -1.47
CA VAL A 169 -6.20 10.22 -1.37
C VAL A 169 -6.63 9.74 -2.74
N LEU A 170 -6.92 8.44 -2.85
CA LEU A 170 -7.40 7.82 -4.07
C LEU A 170 -8.90 7.52 -3.95
N ASP A 171 -9.59 7.55 -5.08
CA ASP A 171 -10.88 6.91 -5.21
C ASP A 171 -10.70 5.39 -5.04
N GLN A 172 -11.56 4.76 -4.24
CA GLN A 172 -11.40 3.34 -3.92
C GLN A 172 -11.77 2.43 -5.10
N ASP A 173 -12.59 2.91 -6.05
CA ASP A 173 -13.06 2.13 -7.18
C ASP A 173 -12.29 2.41 -8.45
N THR A 174 -11.98 3.67 -8.75
CA THR A 174 -11.27 4.06 -9.97
C THR A 174 -9.76 4.16 -9.79
N LYS A 175 -9.27 4.24 -8.55
CA LYS A 175 -7.87 4.50 -8.19
C LYS A 175 -7.33 5.85 -8.67
N GLU A 176 -8.21 6.74 -9.10
CA GLU A 176 -7.84 8.11 -9.47
C GLU A 176 -7.49 8.93 -8.23
N ILE A 177 -6.56 9.87 -8.38
CA ILE A 177 -6.18 10.77 -7.31
C ILE A 177 -7.30 11.78 -7.09
N ARG A 178 -7.79 11.86 -5.85
CA ARG A 178 -8.80 12.83 -5.42
C ARG A 178 -8.18 14.01 -4.66
N ALA A 179 -7.14 13.75 -3.88
CA ALA A 179 -6.38 14.78 -3.19
C ALA A 179 -4.95 14.33 -2.83
N ILE A 180 -4.06 15.28 -2.66
CA ILE A 180 -2.71 15.08 -2.11
C ILE A 180 -2.55 16.03 -0.94
N SER A 181 -2.06 15.55 0.19
CA SER A 181 -1.68 16.41 1.31
C SER A 181 -0.17 16.57 1.41
N TYR A 182 0.29 17.71 1.92
CA TYR A 182 1.68 17.91 2.32
C TYR A 182 1.73 18.69 3.64
N ASN A 183 2.79 18.46 4.40
CA ASN A 183 2.92 18.99 5.75
C ASN A 183 4.21 19.82 5.86
N TYR A 184 4.09 21.14 5.71
CA TYR A 184 5.18 22.06 5.99
C TYR A 184 5.04 22.66 7.39
N ALA A 185 4.21 23.72 7.53
CA ALA A 185 3.87 24.31 8.82
C ALA A 185 2.53 23.81 9.37
N ARG A 186 1.61 23.44 8.46
CA ARG A 186 0.29 22.85 8.70
C ARG A 186 -0.02 21.88 7.56
N THR A 187 -1.04 21.05 7.72
CA THR A 187 -1.51 20.20 6.61
C THR A 187 -2.19 21.06 5.55
N GLU A 188 -1.60 21.09 4.38
CA GLU A 188 -2.15 21.67 3.17
C GLU A 188 -2.58 20.56 2.20
N ARG A 189 -3.48 20.87 1.27
CA ARG A 189 -4.05 19.90 0.34
C ARG A 189 -4.22 20.50 -1.04
N ILE A 190 -3.93 19.68 -2.05
CA ILE A 190 -4.31 19.91 -3.44
C ILE A 190 -5.44 18.93 -3.74
N PHE A 191 -6.58 19.47 -4.20
CA PHE A 191 -7.73 18.67 -4.57
C PHE A 191 -7.81 18.54 -6.10
N PHE A 192 -8.01 17.30 -6.54
CA PHE A 192 -8.29 16.91 -7.91
C PHE A 192 -9.78 16.59 -8.09
N ASP A 193 -10.50 16.42 -6.97
CA ASP A 193 -11.94 16.21 -6.90
C ASP A 193 -12.61 17.43 -6.24
N LYS A 194 -13.53 18.06 -6.97
CA LYS A 194 -14.25 19.26 -6.51
C LYS A 194 -15.30 18.98 -5.44
N ASP A 195 -15.92 17.82 -5.45
CA ASP A 195 -16.90 17.45 -4.43
C ASP A 195 -16.17 17.18 -3.11
N LEU A 196 -15.03 16.49 -3.16
CA LEU A 196 -14.19 16.28 -1.99
C LEU A 196 -13.65 17.60 -1.42
N GLU A 197 -13.23 18.52 -2.29
CA GLU A 197 -12.79 19.86 -1.88
C GLU A 197 -13.91 20.60 -1.13
N ASN A 198 -15.12 20.59 -1.67
CA ASN A 198 -16.29 21.22 -1.06
C ASN A 198 -16.63 20.59 0.30
N ASP A 199 -16.58 19.27 0.43
CA ASP A 199 -16.81 18.57 1.70
C ASP A 199 -15.81 19.00 2.77
N TYR A 200 -14.52 19.10 2.43
CA TYR A 200 -13.49 19.58 3.34
C TYR A 200 -13.72 21.02 3.79
N GLN A 201 -14.07 21.91 2.85
CA GLN A 201 -14.37 23.31 3.15
C GLN A 201 -15.59 23.45 4.07
N ASN A 202 -16.64 22.67 3.79
CA ASN A 202 -17.84 22.61 4.62
C ASN A 202 -17.51 22.15 6.04
N LEU A 203 -16.81 21.03 6.20
CA LEU A 203 -16.41 20.51 7.51
C LEU A 203 -15.51 21.49 8.27
N GLN A 204 -14.58 22.16 7.58
CA GLN A 204 -13.72 23.16 8.20
C GLN A 204 -14.52 24.38 8.68
N SER A 205 -15.56 24.78 7.95
CA SER A 205 -16.43 25.90 8.33
C SER A 205 -17.27 25.63 9.60
N LEU A 206 -17.52 24.35 9.92
CA LEU A 206 -18.24 23.94 11.13
C LEU A 206 -17.33 23.89 12.36
N GLY A 207 -16.01 23.89 12.17
CA GLY A 207 -15.03 23.83 13.24
C GLY A 207 -14.64 25.22 13.80
N PRO A 208 -13.97 25.26 14.97
CA PRO A 208 -13.37 26.49 15.47
C PRO A 208 -12.34 27.08 14.49
N LYS A 209 -12.13 28.40 14.52
CA LYS A 209 -11.13 29.05 13.65
C LYS A 209 -9.74 28.40 13.85
N GLY A 210 -9.17 27.90 12.76
CA GLY A 210 -7.86 27.25 12.75
C GLY A 210 -7.88 25.75 13.04
N SER A 211 -9.07 25.12 13.13
CA SER A 211 -9.20 23.67 13.18
C SER A 211 -8.81 23.01 11.86
N GLU A 212 -8.28 21.80 11.96
CA GLU A 212 -7.89 20.97 10.83
C GLU A 212 -8.86 19.79 10.71
N VAL A 213 -9.23 19.46 9.47
CA VAL A 213 -10.04 18.29 9.14
C VAL A 213 -9.11 17.19 8.65
N PHE A 214 -9.28 15.97 9.14
CA PHE A 214 -8.55 14.79 8.67
C PHE A 214 -9.51 13.61 8.49
N ILE A 215 -9.16 12.70 7.58
CA ILE A 215 -9.91 11.46 7.39
C ILE A 215 -9.49 10.48 8.47
N ALA A 216 -10.43 10.07 9.32
CA ALA A 216 -10.17 9.09 10.38
C ALA A 216 -10.28 7.64 9.88
N SER A 217 -11.20 7.35 8.96
CA SER A 217 -11.41 6.02 8.38
C SER A 217 -11.96 6.12 6.95
N ARG A 218 -11.65 5.12 6.12
CA ARG A 218 -12.22 4.88 4.79
C ARG A 218 -12.68 3.41 4.71
N THR A 219 -13.60 3.03 5.60
CA THR A 219 -14.22 1.69 5.61
C THR A 219 -15.34 1.60 4.59
#